data_AF-Q0B1P7-F1
#
_entry.id   AF-Q0B1P7-F1
#
_cell.length_a   1.000
_cell.length_b   1.000
_cell.length_c   1.000
_cell.angle_alpha   90.00
_cell.angle_beta   90.00
_cell.angle_gamma   90.00
#
_symmetry.space_group_name_H-M   'P 1'
#
loop_
_entity.id
_entity.type
_entity.pdbx_description
1 polymer ?
#
loop_
_entity_poly.entity_id
_entity_poly.type
_entity_poly.pdbx_seq_one_letter_code
_entity_poly.pdbx_strand_id
1 'polypeptide(L)'
;MATYLELKAQAEALAQKAEAARLAELESLIATMREQIAEYGITPDQLFGRRRAASSGATRAPVAPKYRDPKTGATWSGRGKPPHWIAGAKNRDRFLIEQ
;
A
#
# COMPACT_ATOMS: atom_id res chain seq x y z
N MET A 1 20.52 -0.73 -53.86
CA MET A 1 20.38 0.06 -52.62
C MET A 1 19.26 -0.57 -51.81
N ALA A 2 19.45 -0.73 -50.50
CA ALA A 2 18.38 -1.25 -49.66
C ALA A 2 17.17 -0.31 -49.71
N THR A 3 15.98 -0.88 -49.78
CA THR A 3 14.74 -0.11 -49.80
C THR A 3 14.44 0.45 -48.41
N TYR A 4 13.65 1.51 -48.35
CA TYR A 4 13.24 2.11 -47.08
C TYR A 4 12.59 1.10 -46.12
N LEU A 5 11.77 0.18 -46.65
CA LEU A 5 11.09 -0.85 -45.86
C LEU A 5 12.08 -1.87 -45.26
N GLU A 6 13.08 -2.28 -46.03
CA GLU A 6 14.12 -3.21 -45.56
C GLU A 6 14.98 -2.57 -44.45
N LEU A 7 15.37 -1.30 -44.62
CA LEU A 7 16.11 -0.56 -43.60
C LEU A 7 15.29 -0.40 -42.31
N LYS A 8 13.99 -0.14 -42.43
CA LYS A 8 13.08 -0.05 -41.27
C LYS A 8 12.97 -1.40 -40.54
N ALA A 9 12.77 -2.49 -41.27
CA ALA A 9 12.68 -3.82 -40.67
C ALA A 9 13.98 -4.23 -39.95
N GLN A 10 15.14 -3.89 -40.53
CA GLN A 10 16.43 -4.14 -39.88
C GLN A 10 16.61 -3.31 -38.60
N ALA A 11 16.17 -2.05 -38.59
CA ALA A 11 16.22 -1.20 -37.40
C ALA A 11 15.32 -1.74 -36.27
N GLU A 12 14.11 -2.19 -36.58
CA GLU A 12 13.20 -2.79 -35.61
C GLU A 12 13.76 -4.11 -35.06
N ALA A 13 14.35 -4.96 -35.91
CA ALA A 13 15.00 -6.19 -35.47
C ALA A 13 16.21 -5.93 -34.55
N LEU A 14 17.01 -4.90 -34.84
CA LEU A 14 18.11 -4.49 -33.97
C LEU A 14 17.62 -3.93 -32.64
N ALA A 15 16.55 -3.13 -32.65
CA ALA A 15 15.94 -2.61 -31.43
C ALA A 15 15.41 -3.74 -30.53
N GLN A 16 14.72 -4.73 -31.10
CA GLN A 16 14.24 -5.89 -30.35
C GLN A 16 15.40 -6.69 -29.73
N LYS A 17 16.48 -6.90 -30.49
CA LYS A 17 17.68 -7.58 -29.97
C LYS A 17 18.34 -6.79 -28.84
N ALA A 18 18.40 -5.46 -28.95
CA ALA A 18 18.96 -4.60 -27.92
C ALA A 18 18.13 -4.64 -26.63
N GLU A 19 16.80 -4.58 -26.73
CA GLU A 19 15.91 -4.73 -25.57
C GLU A 19 16.02 -6.11 -24.93
N ALA A 20 16.05 -7.18 -25.73
CA ALA A 20 16.24 -8.54 -25.22
C ALA A 20 17.57 -8.70 -24.48
N ALA A 21 18.67 -8.17 -25.04
CA ALA A 21 19.96 -8.15 -24.36
C ALA A 21 19.91 -7.34 -23.07
N ARG A 22 19.29 -6.16 -23.07
CA ARG A 22 19.14 -5.32 -21.86
C ARG A 22 18.41 -6.05 -20.74
N LEU A 23 17.34 -6.78 -21.06
CA LEU A 23 16.58 -7.54 -20.06
C LEU A 23 17.41 -8.70 -19.48
N ALA A 24 18.15 -9.43 -20.33
CA ALA A 24 19.03 -10.51 -19.88
C ALA A 24 20.16 -9.99 -18.96
N GLU A 25 20.81 -8.89 -19.32
CA GLU A 25 21.83 -8.24 -18.50
C GLU A 25 21.26 -7.76 -17.16
N LEU A 26 20.06 -7.16 -17.19
CA LEU A 26 19.37 -6.70 -15.98
C LEU A 26 19.00 -7.86 -15.05
N GLU A 27 18.54 -8.99 -15.60
CA GLU A 27 18.21 -10.18 -14.81
C GLU A 27 19.46 -10.78 -14.14
N SER A 28 20.56 -10.89 -14.88
CA SER A 28 21.87 -11.32 -14.36
C SER A 28 22.38 -10.40 -13.25
N LEU A 29 22.26 -9.09 -13.44
CA LEU A 29 22.66 -8.09 -12.46
C LEU A 29 21.79 -8.15 -11.20
N ILE A 30 20.48 -8.35 -11.34
CA ILE A 30 19.56 -8.55 -10.21
C ILE A 30 19.92 -9.83 -9.45
N ALA A 31 20.21 -10.93 -10.13
CA ALA A 31 20.63 -12.18 -9.49
C ALA A 31 21.90 -11.97 -8.66
N THR A 32 22.90 -11.31 -9.24
CA THR A 32 24.16 -10.97 -8.56
C THR A 32 23.91 -10.09 -7.33
N MET A 33 23.09 -9.04 -7.46
CA MET A 33 22.73 -8.18 -6.33
C MET A 33 22.01 -8.95 -5.22
N ARG A 34 21.12 -9.88 -5.56
CA ARG A 34 20.40 -10.70 -4.57
C ARG A 34 21.34 -11.61 -3.79
N GLU A 35 22.34 -12.19 -4.45
CA GLU A 35 23.38 -12.99 -3.79
C GLU A 35 24.21 -12.12 -2.83
N GLN A 36 24.67 -10.95 -3.28
CA GLN A 36 25.43 -10.03 -2.43
C GLN A 36 24.61 -9.52 -1.23
N ILE A 37 23.31 -9.26 -1.44
CA ILE A 37 22.38 -8.89 -0.37
C ILE A 37 22.27 -10.00 0.67
N ALA A 38 22.17 -11.27 0.23
CA ALA A 38 22.08 -12.42 1.11
C ALA A 38 23.39 -12.68 1.87
N GLU A 39 24.52 -12.62 1.19
CA GLU A 39 25.86 -12.88 1.75
C GLU A 39 26.23 -11.88 2.85
N TYR A 40 26.03 -10.59 2.58
CA TYR A 40 26.40 -9.52 3.51
C TYR A 40 25.26 -9.11 4.45
N GLY A 41 24.11 -9.77 4.38
CA GLY A 41 22.93 -9.45 5.19
C GLY A 41 22.43 -8.01 4.97
N ILE A 42 22.54 -7.49 3.74
CA ILE A 42 22.20 -6.11 3.42
C ILE A 42 20.70 -5.92 3.57
N THR A 43 20.30 -4.98 4.41
CA THR A 43 18.88 -4.68 4.61
C THR A 43 18.38 -3.67 3.58
N PRO A 44 17.08 -3.70 3.20
CA PRO A 44 16.51 -2.68 2.32
C PRO A 44 16.70 -1.25 2.84
N ASP A 45 16.72 -1.05 4.16
CA ASP A 45 16.97 0.26 4.78
C ASP A 45 18.38 0.79 4.50
N GLN A 46 19.37 -0.07 4.30
CA GLN A 46 20.75 0.32 3.95
C GLN A 46 20.88 0.69 2.46
N LEU A 47 20.09 0.09 1.58
CA LEU A 47 20.13 0.35 0.13
C LEU A 47 19.27 1.54 -0.28
N PHE A 48 18.07 1.65 0.28
CA PHE A 48 17.06 2.62 -0.13
C PHE A 48 16.89 3.76 0.88
N GLY A 49 17.67 3.73 1.96
CA GLY A 49 17.47 4.57 3.13
C GLY A 49 16.25 4.15 3.93
N ARG A 50 16.21 4.53 5.21
CA ARG A 50 15.01 4.39 6.03
C ARG A 50 13.92 5.28 5.44
N ARG A 51 13.02 4.72 4.63
CA ARG A 51 11.74 5.39 4.37
C ARG A 51 11.15 5.63 5.73
N ARG A 52 10.93 6.89 6.12
CA ARG A 52 9.94 7.15 7.16
C ARG A 52 8.68 6.47 6.63
N ALA A 53 8.27 5.38 7.28
CA ALA A 53 6.92 4.89 7.09
C ALA A 53 6.05 6.12 7.32
N ALA A 54 5.51 6.72 6.25
CA ALA A 54 4.37 7.58 6.37
C ALA A 54 3.39 6.68 7.09
N SER A 55 3.22 6.93 8.40
CA SER A 55 2.57 6.03 9.34
C SER A 55 1.37 5.45 8.62
N SER A 56 1.49 4.20 8.15
CA SER A 56 0.40 3.50 7.52
C SER A 56 -0.56 3.41 8.67
N GLY A 57 -1.54 4.32 8.65
CA GLY A 57 -2.29 4.71 9.83
C GLY A 57 -2.70 3.41 10.49
N ALA A 58 -2.09 3.12 11.65
CA ALA A 58 -2.39 1.92 12.39
C ALA A 58 -3.91 1.88 12.41
N THR A 59 -4.49 0.92 11.69
CA THR A 59 -5.94 0.86 11.52
C THR A 59 -6.43 0.56 12.90
N ARG A 60 -6.72 1.64 13.64
CA ARG A 60 -7.01 1.61 15.06
C ARG A 60 -8.21 0.69 15.14
N ALA A 61 -8.02 -0.48 15.73
CA ALA A 61 -9.03 -1.53 15.73
C ALA A 61 -10.40 -0.90 16.02
N PRO A 62 -11.45 -1.24 15.26
CA PRO A 62 -12.76 -0.61 15.41
C PRO A 62 -13.18 -0.76 16.87
N VAL A 63 -13.28 0.38 17.57
CA VAL A 63 -13.66 0.41 18.98
C VAL A 63 -15.11 -0.06 19.07
N ALA A 64 -15.38 -1.06 19.91
CA ALA A 64 -16.72 -1.58 20.11
C ALA A 64 -17.71 -0.43 20.43
N PRO A 65 -18.91 -0.44 19.82
CA PRO A 65 -19.93 0.55 20.12
C PRO A 65 -20.36 0.45 21.58
N LYS A 66 -20.36 1.58 22.29
CA LYS A 66 -20.78 1.66 23.70
C LYS A 66 -22.26 2.01 23.83
N TYR A 67 -22.79 2.77 22.87
CA TYR A 67 -24.17 3.24 22.88
C TYR A 67 -24.90 2.87 21.58
N ARG A 68 -26.22 2.62 21.66
CA ARG A 68 -27.12 2.34 20.53
C ARG A 68 -28.40 3.16 20.64
N ASP A 69 -28.83 3.73 19.53
CA ASP A 69 -30.13 4.38 19.41
C ASP A 69 -31.26 3.33 19.36
N PRO A 70 -32.24 3.34 20.28
CA PRO A 70 -33.38 2.42 20.25
C PRO A 70 -34.31 2.65 19.05
N LYS A 71 -34.28 3.82 18.40
CA LYS A 71 -35.17 4.14 17.29
C LYS A 71 -34.59 3.76 15.93
N THR A 72 -33.31 4.05 15.70
CA THR A 72 -32.67 3.85 14.39
C THR A 72 -31.66 2.71 14.38
N GLY A 73 -31.28 2.19 15.55
CA GLY A 73 -30.23 1.19 15.68
C GLY A 73 -28.81 1.72 15.48
N ALA A 74 -28.62 3.02 15.24
CA ALA A 74 -27.31 3.65 15.08
C ALA A 74 -26.45 3.48 16.33
N THR A 75 -25.16 3.20 16.16
CA THR A 75 -24.25 2.93 17.28
C THR A 75 -23.15 3.97 17.40
N TRP A 76 -22.69 4.24 18.62
CA TRP A 76 -21.59 5.15 18.91
C TRP A 76 -20.63 4.58 19.95
N SER A 77 -19.33 4.61 19.66
CA SER A 77 -18.27 4.09 20.53
C SER A 77 -17.98 4.96 21.76
N GLY A 78 -18.66 6.10 21.91
CA GLY A 78 -18.41 7.06 22.99
C GLY A 78 -17.15 7.92 22.77
N ARG A 79 -16.42 7.72 21.66
CA ARG A 79 -15.27 8.53 21.26
C ARG A 79 -15.68 9.52 20.16
N GLY A 80 -15.11 10.73 20.22
CA GLY A 80 -15.36 11.79 19.23
C GLY A 80 -16.64 12.58 19.48
N LYS A 81 -17.13 13.29 18.46
CA LYS A 81 -18.35 14.11 18.54
C LYS A 81 -19.58 13.20 18.71
N PRO A 82 -20.44 13.41 19.72
CA PRO A 82 -21.64 12.61 19.90
C PRO A 82 -22.63 12.83 18.74
N PRO A 83 -23.27 11.76 18.22
CA PRO A 83 -24.38 11.87 17.28
C PRO A 83 -25.57 12.62 17.87
N HIS A 84 -26.42 13.18 17.01
CA HIS A 84 -27.56 14.02 17.41
C HIS A 84 -28.52 13.32 18.39
N TRP A 85 -28.75 12.01 18.23
CA TRP A 85 -29.67 11.23 19.05
C TRP A 85 -29.22 11.03 20.52
N ILE A 86 -27.91 11.11 20.81
CA ILE A 86 -27.38 11.02 22.20
C ILE A 86 -26.85 12.36 22.73
N ALA A 87 -26.55 13.32 21.85
CA ALA A 87 -25.94 14.59 22.23
C ALA A 87 -26.78 15.38 23.25
N GLY A 88 -28.11 15.37 23.10
CA GLY A 88 -29.06 16.08 23.97
C GLY A 88 -29.67 15.25 25.11
N ALA A 89 -29.26 13.99 25.29
CA ALA A 89 -29.81 13.15 26.33
C ALA A 89 -29.28 13.53 27.72
N LYS A 90 -30.18 13.80 28.68
CA LYS A 90 -29.83 14.12 30.08
C LYS A 90 -29.08 12.96 30.75
N ASN A 91 -29.51 11.72 30.46
CA ASN A 91 -28.84 10.49 30.91
C ASN A 91 -28.51 9.63 29.68
N ARG A 92 -27.21 9.45 29.40
CA ARG A 92 -26.71 8.67 28.26
C ARG A 92 -26.76 7.16 28.48
N ASP A 93 -26.92 6.73 29.73
CA ASP A 93 -27.01 5.31 30.11
C ASP A 93 -28.24 4.61 29.53
N ARG A 94 -29.28 5.37 29.17
CA ARG A 94 -30.47 4.83 28.48
C ARG A 94 -30.18 4.26 27.10
N PHE A 95 -29.02 4.61 26.54
CA PHE A 95 -28.57 4.15 25.23
C PHE A 95 -27.40 3.17 25.36
N LEU A 96 -26.98 2.83 26.58
CA LEU A 96 -25.83 1.95 26.79
C LEU A 96 -26.17 0.56 26.28
N ILE A 97 -25.28 -0.01 25.47
CA ILE A 97 -25.33 -1.42 25.11
C ILE A 97 -24.76 -2.16 26.32
N GLU A 98 -25.57 -2.92 27.05
CA GLU A 98 -25.05 -3.93 27.98
C GLU A 98 -24.25 -4.95 27.15
N GLN A 99 -22.97 -5.08 27.47
CA GLN A 99 -22.03 -6.01 26.84
C GLN A 99 -22.07 -7.35 27.56
#